data_AF-A0A7S2B3A6-F1
#
_entry.id   AF-A0A7S2B3A6-F1
#
_cell.length_a   1.000
_cell.length_b   1.000
_cell.length_c   1.000
_cell.angle_alpha   90.00
_cell.angle_beta   90.00
_cell.angle_gamma   90.00
#
_symmetry.space_group_name_H-M   'P 1'
#
loop_
_entity.id
_entity.type
_entity.pdbx_description
1 polymer ?
#
loop_
_entity_poly.entity_id
_entity_poly.type
_entity_poly.pdbx_seq_one_letter_code
_entity_poly.pdbx_strand_id
1 'polypeptide(L)'
;DIHGFHHLLPYYHVSIDGPGLAVAWFTAAAAAAFVLCPNVALALTATFTYTVFGGVYEFCHYISHTRVPLKGYLKRVKQHHMQHHVVNDEYWLAFTLPSVDGLFGTLAEPKAVRRADPTAKRAERRRSGPASD
;
A
#
# COMPACT_ATOMS: atom_id res chain seq x y z
N ASP A 1 -5.76 -12.69 -5.19
CA ASP A 1 -5.31 -11.30 -5.21
C ASP A 1 -4.24 -11.09 -4.13
N ILE A 2 -3.12 -10.47 -4.48
CA ILE A 2 -1.94 -10.28 -3.62
C ILE A 2 -2.24 -9.31 -2.47
N HIS A 3 -2.96 -8.24 -2.77
CA HIS A 3 -3.37 -7.26 -1.77
C HIS A 3 -4.40 -7.84 -0.79
N GLY A 4 -5.37 -8.61 -1.29
CA GLY A 4 -6.32 -9.33 -0.44
C GLY A 4 -5.66 -10.25 0.60
N PHE A 5 -4.61 -11.00 0.24
CA PHE A 5 -3.88 -11.84 1.20
C PHE A 5 -3.17 -11.01 2.27
N HIS A 6 -2.55 -9.89 1.86
CA HIS A 6 -1.91 -8.96 2.77
C HIS A 6 -2.89 -8.40 3.82
N HIS A 7 -4.14 -8.15 3.43
CA HIS A 7 -5.21 -7.73 4.35
C HIS A 7 -5.62 -8.77 5.39
N LEU A 8 -5.51 -10.07 5.08
CA LEU A 8 -5.89 -11.14 6.00
C LEU A 8 -4.91 -11.27 7.16
N LEU A 9 -3.62 -11.02 6.90
CA LEU A 9 -2.53 -11.19 7.87
C LEU A 9 -1.67 -9.92 7.94
N PRO A 10 -2.20 -8.78 8.44
CA PRO A 10 -1.54 -7.48 8.38
C PRO A 10 -0.28 -7.37 9.25
N TYR A 11 0.07 -8.38 10.05
CA TYR A 11 1.32 -8.41 10.82
C TYR A 11 2.23 -9.56 10.40
N TYR A 12 1.80 -10.39 9.44
CA TYR A 12 2.60 -11.50 8.94
C TYR A 12 3.28 -11.06 7.65
N HIS A 13 4.61 -11.01 7.67
CA HIS A 13 5.44 -10.26 6.73
C HIS A 13 5.29 -10.72 5.27
N VAL A 14 4.52 -9.95 4.51
CA VAL A 14 4.41 -10.03 3.06
C VAL A 14 4.74 -8.63 2.55
N SER A 15 5.88 -8.53 1.87
CA SER A 15 6.10 -7.45 0.91
C SER A 15 4.87 -7.41 -0.01
N ILE A 16 4.29 -6.24 -0.31
CA ILE A 16 3.14 -6.17 -1.24
C ILE A 16 3.52 -6.94 -2.50
N ASP A 17 4.72 -6.68 -3.01
CA ASP A 17 5.25 -7.40 -4.15
C ASP A 17 6.15 -8.55 -3.70
N GLY A 18 5.77 -9.78 -4.06
CA GLY A 18 6.70 -10.90 -3.99
C GLY A 18 7.93 -10.64 -4.90
N PRO A 19 9.10 -11.25 -4.62
CA PRO A 19 10.34 -10.95 -5.34
C PRO A 19 10.21 -11.10 -6.87
N GLY A 20 9.45 -12.10 -7.33
CA GLY A 20 9.18 -12.27 -8.78
C GLY A 20 8.37 -11.12 -9.37
N LEU A 21 7.35 -10.62 -8.66
CA LEU A 21 6.53 -9.50 -9.11
C LEU A 21 7.32 -8.19 -9.10
N ALA A 22 8.14 -7.97 -8.06
CA ALA A 22 9.01 -6.80 -7.98
C ALA A 22 10.03 -6.77 -9.14
N VAL A 23 10.68 -7.90 -9.45
CA VAL A 23 11.59 -8.02 -10.59
C VAL A 23 10.87 -7.74 -11.91
N ALA A 24 9.66 -8.29 -12.09
CA ALA A 24 8.87 -8.05 -13.29
C ALA A 24 8.54 -6.55 -13.46
N TRP A 25 8.09 -5.88 -12.39
CA TRP A 25 7.76 -4.45 -12.42
C TRP A 25 8.99 -3.57 -12.68
N PHE A 26 10.10 -3.81 -11.98
CA PHE A 26 11.32 -3.02 -12.19
C PHE A 26 11.91 -3.23 -13.58
N THR A 27 11.83 -4.45 -14.12
CA THR A 27 12.26 -4.75 -15.50
C THR A 27 11.38 -4.04 -16.52
N ALA A 28 10.05 -4.09 -16.34
CA ALA A 28 9.10 -3.41 -17.22
C ALA A 28 9.30 -1.88 -17.19
N ALA A 29 9.47 -1.30 -16.01
CA ALA A 29 9.73 0.12 -15.84
C ALA A 29 11.06 0.55 -16.47
N ALA A 30 12.12 -0.25 -16.32
CA ALA A 30 13.40 -0.03 -16.98
C ALA A 30 13.25 -0.05 -18.50
N ALA A 31 12.59 -1.08 -19.06
CA ALA A 31 12.34 -1.16 -20.50
C ALA A 31 11.56 0.06 -21.02
N ALA A 32 10.51 0.49 -20.29
CA ALA A 32 9.77 1.70 -20.62
C ALA A 32 10.66 2.96 -20.59
N ALA A 33 11.54 3.09 -19.59
CA ALA A 33 12.48 4.21 -19.51
C ALA A 33 13.43 4.27 -20.71
N PHE A 34 13.96 3.12 -21.17
CA PHE A 34 14.82 3.04 -22.36
C PHE A 34 14.10 3.34 -23.67
N VAL A 35 12.78 3.15 -23.74
CA VAL A 35 11.96 3.50 -24.91
C VAL A 35 11.56 4.99 -24.89
N LEU A 36 11.22 5.53 -23.71
CA LEU A 36 10.65 6.87 -23.59
C LEU A 36 11.68 7.99 -23.43
N CYS A 37 12.86 7.69 -22.86
CA CYS A 37 13.88 8.70 -22.64
C CYS A 37 14.75 8.91 -23.89
N PRO A 38 15.13 10.16 -24.20
CA PRO A 38 15.85 10.47 -25.44
C PRO A 38 17.32 10.07 -25.43
N ASN A 39 17.87 9.65 -24.28
CA ASN A 39 19.24 9.15 -24.18
C ASN A 39 19.40 8.18 -23.01
N VAL A 40 20.50 7.41 -23.05
CA VAL A 40 20.81 6.36 -22.07
C VAL A 40 20.98 6.93 -20.66
N ALA A 41 21.58 8.12 -20.52
CA ALA A 41 21.78 8.71 -19.19
C ALA A 41 20.44 8.99 -18.50
N LEU A 42 19.47 9.58 -19.21
CA LEU A 42 18.12 9.82 -18.69
C LEU A 42 17.37 8.51 -18.41
N ALA A 43 17.48 7.51 -19.29
CA ALA A 43 16.86 6.20 -19.07
C ALA A 43 17.39 5.51 -17.80
N LEU A 44 18.71 5.56 -17.59
CA LEU A 44 19.35 5.04 -16.39
C LEU A 44 18.95 5.83 -15.14
N THR A 45 18.90 7.16 -15.20
CA THR A 45 18.42 7.99 -14.09
C THR A 45 16.98 7.64 -13.74
N ALA A 46 16.08 7.59 -14.72
CA ALA A 46 14.68 7.24 -14.50
C ALA A 46 14.52 5.83 -13.90
N THR A 47 15.25 4.85 -14.44
CA THR A 47 15.24 3.47 -13.92
C THR A 47 15.73 3.42 -12.47
N PHE A 48 16.86 4.07 -12.18
CA PHE A 48 17.44 4.12 -10.85
C PHE A 48 16.51 4.80 -9.84
N THR A 49 16.00 5.99 -10.20
CA THR A 49 15.05 6.72 -9.36
C THR A 49 13.80 5.88 -9.09
N TYR A 50 13.18 5.31 -10.12
CA TYR A 50 12.00 4.46 -9.93
C TYR A 50 12.26 3.28 -9.00
N THR A 51 13.37 2.57 -9.21
CA THR A 51 13.75 1.40 -8.40
C THR A 51 14.00 1.78 -6.94
N VAL A 52 14.73 2.87 -6.69
CA VAL A 52 14.99 3.36 -5.33
C VAL A 52 13.69 3.77 -4.63
N PHE A 53 12.83 4.54 -5.29
CA PHE A 53 11.57 4.97 -4.70
C PHE A 53 10.59 3.81 -4.47
N GLY A 54 10.56 2.82 -5.38
CA GLY A 54 9.79 1.59 -5.19
C GLY A 54 10.30 0.78 -3.98
N GLY A 55 11.61 0.64 -3.83
CA GLY A 55 12.20 -0.02 -2.66
C GLY A 55 11.93 0.73 -1.35
N VAL A 56 12.00 2.07 -1.37
CA VAL A 56 11.64 2.91 -0.21
C VAL A 56 10.15 2.78 0.13
N TYR A 57 9.28 2.77 -0.88
CA TYR A 57 7.85 2.54 -0.71
C TYR A 57 7.60 1.20 0.00
N GLU A 58 8.18 0.13 -0.51
CA GLU A 58 8.01 -1.22 0.05
C GLU A 58 8.58 -1.31 1.47
N PHE A 59 9.74 -0.71 1.73
CA PHE A 59 10.31 -0.65 3.08
C PHE A 59 9.41 0.13 4.06
N CYS A 60 8.87 1.28 3.63
CA CYS A 60 7.94 2.07 4.43
C CYS A 60 6.65 1.29 4.71
N HIS A 61 6.16 0.55 3.73
CA HIS A 61 5.00 -0.32 3.87
C HIS A 61 5.30 -1.42 4.90
N TYR A 62 6.38 -2.17 4.70
CA TYR A 62 6.87 -3.20 5.63
C TYR A 62 6.97 -2.69 7.07
N ILE A 63 7.66 -1.58 7.32
CA ILE A 63 7.86 -1.09 8.69
C ILE A 63 6.56 -0.59 9.35
N SER A 64 5.57 -0.16 8.55
CA SER A 64 4.24 0.21 9.04
C SER A 64 3.51 -0.98 9.67
N HIS A 65 3.77 -2.20 9.18
CA HIS A 65 3.24 -3.46 9.69
C HIS A 65 4.07 -4.09 10.83
N THR A 66 5.14 -3.45 11.26
CA THR A 66 5.92 -3.92 12.43
C THR A 66 5.46 -3.25 13.72
N ARG A 67 5.96 -3.72 14.87
CA ARG A 67 5.78 -3.03 16.16
C ARG A 67 6.76 -1.86 16.38
N VAL A 68 7.63 -1.58 15.41
CA VAL A 68 8.60 -0.48 15.53
C VAL A 68 7.87 0.86 15.64
N PRO A 69 8.15 1.68 16.66
CA PRO A 69 7.56 3.00 16.78
C PRO A 69 8.17 3.95 15.74
N LEU A 70 7.32 4.63 14.98
CA LEU A 70 7.73 5.67 14.03
C LEU A 70 7.42 7.06 14.60
N LYS A 71 8.15 8.07 14.14
CA LYS A 71 8.03 9.46 14.58
C LYS A 71 7.65 10.37 13.41
N GLY A 72 7.14 11.57 13.73
CA GLY A 72 6.82 12.60 12.75
C GLY A 72 5.89 12.11 11.63
N TYR A 73 6.25 12.39 10.38
CA TYR A 73 5.44 12.05 9.21
C TYR A 73 5.22 10.55 9.04
N LEU A 74 6.24 9.71 9.27
CA LEU A 74 6.11 8.26 9.15
C LEU A 74 5.14 7.67 10.18
N LYS A 75 5.00 8.30 11.36
CA LYS A 75 3.94 7.92 12.32
C LYS A 75 2.55 8.14 11.72
N ARG A 76 2.33 9.26 11.03
CA ARG A 76 1.06 9.58 10.37
C ARG A 76 0.77 8.59 9.25
N VAL A 77 1.74 8.32 8.38
CA VAL A 77 1.62 7.31 7.31
C VAL A 77 1.25 5.94 7.90
N LYS A 78 1.98 5.48 8.92
CA LYS A 78 1.68 4.22 9.60
C LYS A 78 0.27 4.21 10.20
N GLN A 79 -0.13 5.26 10.92
CA GLN A 79 -1.46 5.30 11.53
C GLN A 79 -2.57 5.27 10.49
N HIS A 80 -2.39 6.01 9.39
CA HIS A 80 -3.32 6.06 8.27
C HIS A 80 -3.44 4.70 7.59
N HIS A 81 -2.31 4.09 7.23
CA HIS A 81 -2.26 2.75 6.65
C HIS A 81 -2.84 1.68 7.56
N MET A 82 -2.56 1.74 8.86
CA MET A 82 -3.15 0.78 9.80
C MET A 82 -4.67 0.97 9.92
N GLN A 83 -5.23 2.18 9.70
CA GLN A 83 -6.68 2.38 9.67
C GLN A 83 -7.31 1.61 8.49
N HIS A 84 -6.71 1.68 7.31
CA HIS A 84 -7.10 0.88 6.14
C HIS A 84 -7.17 -0.62 6.46
N HIS A 85 -6.16 -1.16 7.15
CA HIS A 85 -6.16 -2.59 7.51
C HIS A 85 -7.11 -2.97 8.63
N VAL A 86 -7.19 -2.17 9.70
CA VAL A 86 -7.86 -2.61 10.94
C VAL A 86 -9.27 -2.06 11.10
N VAL A 87 -9.58 -0.94 10.44
CA VAL A 87 -10.91 -0.30 10.51
C VAL A 87 -11.76 -0.77 9.35
N ASN A 88 -11.43 -0.35 8.12
CA ASN A 88 -12.19 -0.66 6.93
C ASN A 88 -11.28 -0.43 5.70
N ASP A 89 -11.27 -1.40 4.78
CA ASP A 89 -10.38 -1.46 3.62
C ASP A 89 -10.87 -0.66 2.41
N GLU A 90 -12.05 -0.04 2.49
CA GLU A 90 -12.58 0.89 1.47
C GLU A 90 -12.12 2.35 1.70
N TYR A 91 -11.46 2.64 2.83
CA TYR A 91 -11.00 3.98 3.22
C TYR A 91 -9.49 3.99 3.50
N TRP A 92 -8.92 5.21 3.55
CA TRP A 92 -7.49 5.45 3.81
C TRP A 92 -6.56 4.73 2.83
N LEU A 93 -6.90 4.81 1.53
CA LEU A 93 -6.26 4.07 0.45
C LEU A 93 -4.85 4.59 0.12
N ALA A 94 -4.60 5.89 0.33
CA ALA A 94 -3.30 6.46 0.03
C ALA A 94 -2.27 6.06 1.09
N PHE A 95 -1.13 5.54 0.63
CA PHE A 95 -0.05 5.13 1.53
C PHE A 95 0.92 6.28 1.81
N THR A 96 1.75 6.64 0.83
CA THR A 96 2.86 7.60 1.01
C THR A 96 2.39 9.01 1.31
N LEU A 97 1.22 9.40 0.79
CA LEU A 97 0.64 10.74 0.91
C LEU A 97 -0.82 10.66 1.39
N PRO A 98 -1.07 10.53 2.71
CA PRO A 98 -2.42 10.42 3.28
C PRO A 98 -3.40 11.54 2.90
N SER A 99 -2.91 12.72 2.49
CA SER A 99 -3.77 13.82 2.05
C SER A 99 -4.47 13.53 0.72
N VAL A 100 -3.97 12.59 -0.08
CA VAL A 100 -4.56 12.22 -1.37
C VAL A 100 -5.97 11.66 -1.19
N ASP A 101 -6.25 10.93 -0.11
CA ASP A 101 -7.60 10.44 0.18
C ASP A 101 -8.63 11.58 0.35
N GLY A 102 -8.20 12.76 0.80
CA GLY A 102 -9.08 13.93 0.87
C GLY A 102 -9.52 14.43 -0.51
N LEU A 103 -8.64 14.29 -1.51
CA LEU A 103 -8.93 14.67 -2.90
C LEU A 103 -9.86 13.67 -3.58
N PHE A 104 -9.72 12.39 -3.26
CA PHE A 104 -10.50 11.30 -3.88
C PHE A 104 -11.72 10.86 -3.06
N GLY A 105 -12.00 11.52 -1.94
CA GLY A 105 -13.19 11.25 -1.11
C GLY A 105 -13.10 9.96 -0.28
N THR A 106 -11.90 9.41 -0.10
CA THR A 106 -11.64 8.16 0.63
C THR A 106 -11.06 8.40 2.03
N LEU A 107 -11.00 9.66 2.47
CA LEU A 107 -10.59 10.05 3.82
C LEU A 107 -11.83 10.14 4.73
N ALA A 108 -11.89 9.28 5.75
CA ALA A 108 -13.02 9.23 6.68
C ALA A 108 -12.61 9.43 8.13
N GLU A 109 -13.60 9.77 8.98
CA GLU A 109 -13.41 9.83 10.43
C GLU A 109 -13.46 8.41 11.04
N PRO A 110 -12.40 7.94 11.71
CA PRO A 110 -12.31 6.54 12.12
C PRO A 110 -13.37 6.05 13.11
N LYS A 111 -13.97 6.92 13.94
CA LYS A 111 -15.04 6.50 14.87
C LYS A 111 -16.38 6.35 14.14
N ALA A 112 -16.68 7.22 13.18
CA ALA A 112 -17.87 7.15 12.33
C ALA A 112 -17.89 5.86 11.51
N VAL A 113 -16.78 5.53 10.86
CA VAL A 113 -16.65 4.28 10.08
C VAL A 113 -16.85 3.05 10.97
N ARG A 114 -16.22 3.00 12.15
CA ARG A 114 -16.41 1.87 13.10
C ARG A 114 -17.83 1.69 13.61
N ARG A 115 -18.61 2.77 13.69
CA ARG A 115 -20.02 2.69 14.07
C ARG A 115 -20.87 2.14 12.92
N ALA A 116 -20.55 2.52 11.69
CA ALA A 116 -21.25 2.07 10.49
C ALA A 116 -20.91 0.62 10.11
N ASP A 117 -19.69 0.17 10.36
CA ASP A 117 -19.19 -1.18 10.08
C ASP A 117 -18.62 -1.85 11.34
N PRO A 118 -19.50 -2.49 12.16
CA PRO A 118 -19.08 -3.19 13.35
C PRO A 118 -18.18 -4.38 13.04
N THR A 119 -17.15 -4.61 13.86
CA THR A 119 -16.15 -5.68 13.71
C THR A 119 -16.75 -7.08 13.43
N ALA A 120 -17.91 -7.39 14.01
CA ALA A 120 -18.60 -8.67 13.78
C ALA A 120 -19.07 -8.83 12.31
N LYS A 121 -19.66 -7.79 11.71
CA LYS A 121 -20.07 -7.79 10.30
C LYS A 121 -18.87 -7.85 9.36
N ARG A 122 -17.78 -7.16 9.71
CA ARG A 122 -16.52 -7.22 8.96
C ARG A 122 -15.87 -8.61 9.01
N ALA A 123 -15.88 -9.25 10.19
CA ALA A 123 -15.38 -10.61 10.36
C ALA A 123 -16.22 -11.63 9.58
N GLU A 124 -17.53 -11.43 9.51
CA GLU A 124 -18.44 -12.25 8.71
C GLU A 124 -18.15 -12.10 7.21
N ARG A 125 -17.98 -10.88 6.67
CA ARG A 125 -17.54 -10.63 5.28
C ARG A 125 -16.21 -11.30 4.96
N ARG A 126 -15.23 -11.23 5.88
CA ARG A 126 -13.92 -11.84 5.70
C ARG A 126 -13.98 -13.38 5.70
N ARG A 127 -14.95 -13.96 6.40
CA ARG A 127 -15.20 -15.41 6.43
C ARG A 127 -15.99 -15.92 5.23
N SER A 128 -16.94 -15.13 4.72
CA SER A 128 -17.75 -15.51 3.57
C SER A 128 -16.98 -15.49 2.24
N GLY A 129 -15.78 -14.90 2.21
CA GLY A 129 -15.01 -14.70 0.98
C GLY A 129 -15.71 -13.74 0.01
N PRO A 130 -15.05 -13.34 -1.10
CA PRO A 130 -15.77 -12.68 -2.18
C PRO A 130 -16.82 -13.66 -2.71
N ALA A 131 -18.08 -13.23 -2.75
CA ALA A 131 -19.06 -13.93 -3.56
C ALA A 131 -18.51 -13.97 -4.99
N SER A 132 -18.36 -15.19 -5.52
CA SER A 132 -18.00 -15.42 -6.90
C SER A 132 -19.15 -14.93 -7.79
N ASP A 133 -19.07 -13.70 -8.26
CA ASP A 133 -19.84 -13.19 -9.40
C ASP A 133 -18.90 -12.96 -10.59
#